data_AF-A0A1Q4V0W7-F1
#
_entry.id   AF-A0A1Q4V0W7-F1
#
_cell.length_a   1.000
_cell.length_b   1.000
_cell.length_c   1.000
_cell.angle_alpha   90.00
_cell.angle_beta   90.00
_cell.angle_gamma   90.00
#
_symmetry.space_group_name_H-M   'P 1'
#
loop_
_entity.id
_entity.type
_entity.pdbx_description
1 polymer ?
#
loop_
_entity_poly.entity_id
_entity_poly.type
_entity_poly.pdbx_seq_one_letter_code
_entity_poly.pdbx_strand_id
1 'polypeptide(L)'
;MLLTLTERFADLPVPYITVYKTGVAQLRVQLDSPAEFEAWRAVLEVPTDAVALQRHAGGGWLEAKTVFAGVTVDLTGHGIAAVAS
;
A
#
# COMPACT_ATOMS: atom_id res chain seq x y z
N MET A 1 9.23 -0.55 15.80
CA MET A 1 8.31 -1.49 15.11
C MET A 1 7.23 -0.80 14.26
N LEU A 2 6.73 0.41 14.62
CA LEU A 2 6.03 1.29 13.64
C LEU A 2 6.91 2.51 13.29
N LEU A 3 7.51 3.13 14.32
CA LEU A 3 8.55 4.17 14.20
C LEU A 3 9.66 3.78 13.21
N THR A 4 10.07 2.51 13.20
CA THR A 4 11.11 1.98 12.31
C THR A 4 10.77 1.99 10.82
N LEU A 5 9.49 2.04 10.42
CA LEU A 5 9.12 2.17 9.00
C LEU A 5 9.19 3.64 8.58
N THR A 6 8.63 4.53 9.40
CA THR A 6 8.61 5.98 9.14
C THR A 6 10.01 6.60 9.25
N GLU A 7 10.83 6.17 10.21
CA GLU A 7 12.22 6.63 10.39
C GLU A 7 13.13 6.11 9.28
N ARG A 8 12.92 4.88 8.81
CA ARG A 8 13.73 4.26 7.76
C ARG A 8 13.39 4.79 6.36
N PHE A 9 12.19 5.33 6.20
CA PHE A 9 11.67 5.82 4.93
C PHE A 9 11.13 7.25 5.06
N ALA A 10 11.87 8.12 5.74
CA ALA A 10 11.46 9.49 6.01
C ALA A 10 11.17 10.33 4.75
N ASP A 11 11.74 9.93 3.60
CA ASP A 11 11.53 10.59 2.30
C ASP A 11 10.27 10.09 1.56
N LEU A 12 9.58 9.06 2.08
CA LEU A 12 8.36 8.56 1.48
C LEU A 12 7.13 9.39 1.90
N PRO A 13 6.10 9.45 1.03
CA PRO A 13 4.79 9.98 1.41
C PRO A 13 4.27 9.30 2.67
N VAL A 14 3.70 10.08 3.60
CA VAL A 14 3.28 9.56 4.91
C VAL A 14 2.02 8.70 4.76
N PRO A 15 2.09 7.39 5.04
CA PRO A 15 0.95 6.51 4.91
C PRO A 15 -0.02 6.62 6.09
N TYR A 16 -1.28 6.25 5.85
CA TYR A 16 -2.15 5.78 6.92
C TYR A 16 -1.86 4.30 7.22
N ILE A 17 -1.42 3.99 8.45
CA ILE A 17 -1.05 2.62 8.84
C ILE A 17 -2.07 2.03 9.81
N THR A 18 -2.64 0.89 9.45
CA THR A 18 -3.46 0.06 10.34
C THR A 18 -2.71 -1.22 10.72
N VAL A 19 -2.71 -1.57 12.02
CA VAL A 19 -2.08 -2.80 12.52
C VAL A 19 -3.15 -3.79 12.97
N TYR A 20 -3.27 -4.92 12.27
CA TYR A 20 -4.15 -6.01 12.66
C TYR A 20 -3.38 -7.01 13.53
N LYS A 21 -3.83 -7.17 14.77
CA LYS A 21 -3.22 -8.08 15.77
C LYS A 21 -3.91 -9.45 15.86
N THR A 22 -4.97 -9.69 15.09
CA THR A 22 -5.72 -10.95 15.12
C THR A 22 -5.23 -11.89 14.03
N GLY A 23 -4.65 -13.04 14.41
CA GLY A 23 -4.11 -14.03 13.47
C GLY A 23 -2.67 -13.74 13.05
N VAL A 24 -2.35 -13.87 11.76
CA VAL A 24 -1.04 -13.48 11.20
C VAL A 24 -0.93 -11.95 11.26
N ALA A 25 0.15 -11.45 11.86
CA ALA A 25 0.38 -10.01 11.96
C ALA A 25 0.36 -9.37 10.57
N GLN A 26 -0.56 -8.43 10.37
CA GLN A 26 -0.75 -7.73 9.11
C GLN A 26 -0.70 -6.22 9.34
N LEU A 27 0.08 -5.54 8.50
CA LEU A 27 0.08 -4.09 8.36
C LEU A 27 -0.71 -3.75 7.10
N ARG A 28 -1.64 -2.82 7.19
CA ARG A 28 -2.19 -2.14 6.02
C ARG A 28 -1.53 -0.77 5.91
N VAL A 29 -0.96 -0.49 4.75
CA VAL A 29 -0.34 0.77 4.36
C VAL A 29 -1.24 1.38 3.29
N GLN A 30 -2.00 2.41 3.65
CA GLN A 30 -2.97 3.05 2.78
C GLN A 30 -2.49 4.44 2.39
N LEU A 31 -2.47 4.70 1.08
CA LEU A 31 -2.03 5.95 0.48
C LEU A 31 -3.13 6.58 -0.38
N ASP A 32 -3.06 7.89 -0.58
CA ASP A 32 -4.17 8.66 -1.14
C ASP A 32 -4.06 8.84 -2.67
N SER A 33 -2.94 8.43 -3.28
CA SER A 33 -2.77 8.47 -4.73
C SER A 33 -1.99 7.28 -5.30
N PRO A 34 -2.14 6.99 -6.62
CA PRO A 34 -1.33 5.98 -7.30
C PRO A 34 0.17 6.32 -7.32
N ALA A 35 0.53 7.60 -7.33
CA ALA A 35 1.93 8.03 -7.34
C ALA A 35 2.63 7.71 -6.01
N GLU A 36 1.94 7.94 -4.90
CA GLU A 36 2.45 7.55 -3.58
C GLU A 36 2.56 6.03 -3.46
N PHE A 37 1.59 5.29 -4.01
CA PHE A 37 1.61 3.83 -4.05
C PHE A 37 2.86 3.31 -4.76
N GLU A 38 3.21 3.89 -5.92
CA GLU A 38 4.40 3.49 -6.66
C GLU A 38 5.70 3.74 -5.88
N ALA A 39 5.79 4.85 -5.13
CA ALA A 39 6.95 5.13 -4.29
C ALA A 39 7.13 4.06 -3.20
N TRP A 40 6.03 3.67 -2.54
CA TRP A 40 6.04 2.61 -1.53
C TRP A 40 6.26 1.22 -2.12
N ARG A 41 5.66 0.92 -3.27
CA ARG A 41 5.83 -0.35 -4.00
C ARG A 41 7.31 -0.58 -4.33
N ALA A 42 8.00 0.45 -4.83
CA ALA A 42 9.41 0.38 -5.18
C ALA A 42 10.29 0.07 -3.96
N VAL A 43 10.03 0.74 -2.83
CA VAL A 43 10.77 0.52 -1.58
C VAL A 43 10.51 -0.85 -0.96
N LEU A 44 9.28 -1.35 -1.08
CA LEU A 44 8.90 -2.68 -0.61
C LEU A 44 9.24 -3.80 -1.61
N GLU A 45 9.91 -3.45 -2.71
CA GLU A 45 10.35 -4.37 -3.78
C GLU A 45 9.21 -5.22 -4.36
N VAL A 46 7.99 -4.67 -4.38
CA VAL A 46 6.82 -5.36 -4.92
C VAL A 46 6.85 -5.27 -6.45
N PRO A 47 6.83 -6.38 -7.20
CA PRO A 47 6.89 -6.32 -8.65
C PRO A 47 5.59 -5.77 -9.23
N THR A 48 5.66 -5.11 -10.38
CA THR A 48 4.52 -4.42 -11.00
C THR A 48 3.41 -5.37 -11.45
N ASP A 49 3.75 -6.62 -11.77
CA ASP A 49 2.81 -7.68 -12.14
C ASP A 49 2.04 -8.27 -10.94
N ALA A 50 2.48 -8.00 -9.71
CA ALA A 50 1.77 -8.33 -8.48
C ALA A 50 0.75 -7.25 -8.06
N VAL A 51 0.66 -6.14 -8.80
CA VAL A 51 -0.27 -5.05 -8.51
C VAL A 51 -1.62 -5.31 -9.18
N ALA A 52 -2.68 -5.33 -8.37
CA ALA A 52 -4.05 -5.44 -8.86
C ALA A 52 -4.74 -4.07 -8.88
N LEU A 53 -5.46 -3.76 -9.95
CA LEU A 53 -6.39 -2.64 -10.00
C LEU A 53 -7.77 -3.10 -9.54
N GLN A 54 -8.20 -2.61 -8.38
CA GLN A 54 -9.56 -2.80 -7.88
C GLN A 54 -10.46 -1.68 -8.37
N ARG A 55 -11.67 -2.01 -8.81
CA ARG A 55 -12.64 -1.07 -9.40
C ARG A 55 -13.97 -1.10 -8.66
N HIS A 56 -14.61 0.06 -8.57
CA HIS A 56 -15.99 0.23 -8.12
C HIS A 56 -16.67 1.34 -8.93
N ALA A 57 -17.98 1.51 -8.76
CA ALA A 57 -18.78 2.44 -9.57
C ALA A 57 -18.31 3.91 -9.55
N GLY A 58 -17.57 4.32 -8.50
CA GLY A 58 -17.07 5.69 -8.33
C GLY A 58 -15.57 5.85 -8.60
N GLY A 59 -14.84 4.78 -8.93
CA GLY A 59 -13.39 4.83 -9.04
C GLY A 59 -12.69 3.49 -8.83
N GLY A 60 -11.50 3.54 -8.25
CA GLY A 60 -10.71 2.37 -7.95
C GLY A 60 -9.51 2.67 -7.07
N TRP A 61 -8.75 1.61 -6.78
CA TRP A 61 -7.48 1.69 -6.07
C TRP A 61 -6.51 0.62 -6.57
N LEU A 62 -5.22 0.84 -6.41
CA LEU A 62 -4.19 -0.18 -6.56
C LEU A 62 -4.05 -0.96 -5.26
N GLU A 63 -3.89 -2.27 -5.35
CA GLU A 63 -3.65 -3.16 -4.21
C GLU A 63 -2.48 -4.08 -4.52
N ALA A 64 -1.59 -4.28 -3.55
CA ALA A 64 -0.58 -5.33 -3.60
C ALA A 64 -0.28 -5.87 -2.19
N LYS A 65 0.14 -7.14 -2.13
CA LYS A 65 0.51 -7.80 -0.87
C LYS A 65 1.96 -8.26 -0.94
N THR A 66 2.68 -8.07 0.17
CA THR A 66 4.08 -8.49 0.30
C THR A 66 4.41 -8.88 1.73
N VAL A 67 5.63 -9.35 1.96
CA VAL A 67 6.18 -9.59 3.30
C VAL A 67 7.39 -8.69 3.48
N PHE A 68 7.34 -7.82 4.48
CA PHE A 68 8.47 -6.96 4.86
C PHE A 68 8.89 -7.26 6.29
N ALA A 69 10.16 -7.65 6.47
CA ALA A 69 10.71 -8.03 7.79
C ALA A 69 9.85 -9.08 8.53
N GLY A 70 9.28 -10.05 7.80
CA GLY A 70 8.45 -11.12 8.36
C GLY A 70 7.00 -10.72 8.69
N VAL A 71 6.60 -9.49 8.35
CA VAL A 71 5.23 -9.00 8.54
C VAL A 71 4.52 -8.89 7.19
N THR A 72 3.30 -9.41 7.11
CA THR A 72 2.47 -9.25 5.91
C THR A 72 2.07 -7.78 5.77
N VAL A 73 2.37 -7.18 4.63
CA VAL A 73 1.99 -5.81 4.28
C VAL A 73 0.96 -5.86 3.16
N ASP A 74 -0.16 -5.19 3.40
CA ASP A 74 -1.22 -4.91 2.43
C ASP A 74 -1.11 -3.43 2.04
N LEU A 75 -0.63 -3.18 0.83
CA LEU A 75 -0.38 -1.84 0.30
C LEU A 75 -1.56 -1.42 -0.59
N THR A 76 -2.15 -0.26 -0.31
CA THR A 76 -3.23 0.31 -1.13
C THR A 76 -2.96 1.75 -1.54
N GLY A 77 -3.35 2.09 -2.77
CA GLY A 77 -3.25 3.44 -3.33
C GLY A 77 -4.56 3.89 -3.96
N HIS A 78 -5.22 4.89 -3.37
CA HIS A 78 -6.55 5.33 -3.78
C HIS A 78 -6.50 6.47 -4.81
N GLY A 79 -7.67 7.05 -5.14
CA GLY A 79 -7.75 8.23 -6.01
C GLY A 79 -7.80 7.93 -7.52
N ILE A 80 -8.04 6.68 -7.93
CA ILE A 80 -8.24 6.35 -9.34
C ILE A 80 -9.68 6.70 -9.73
N ALA A 81 -9.82 7.60 -10.70
CA ALA A 81 -11.13 7.96 -11.26
C ALA A 81 -11.70 6.82 -12.09
N ALA A 82 -13.03 6.67 -12.07
CA ALA A 82 -13.72 5.77 -12.99
C ALA A 82 -13.55 6.32 -14.41
N VAL A 83 -12.98 5.51 -15.31
CA VAL A 83 -13.01 5.81 -16.73
C VAL A 83 -14.36 5.34 -17.25
N ALA A 84 -15.17 6.24 -17.81
CA ALA A 84 -16.41 5.85 -18.48
C ALA A 84 -16.07 4.86 -19.61
N SER A 85 -16.64 3.66 -19.52
CA SER A 85 -16.58 2.61 -20.53
C SER A 85 -17.47 2.94 -21.72
#